data_AF-A0A955D1R9-F1
#
_entry.id   AF-A0A955D1R9-F1
#
_cell.length_a   1.000
_cell.length_b   1.000
_cell.length_c   1.000
_cell.angle_alpha   90.00
_cell.angle_beta   90.00
_cell.angle_gamma   90.00
#
_symmetry.space_group_name_H-M   'P 1'
#
loop_
_entity.id
_entity.type
_entity.pdbx_description
1 polymer ?
#
loop_
_entity_poly.entity_id
_entity_poly.type
_entity_poly.pdbx_seq_one_letter_code
_entity_poly.pdbx_strand_id
1 'polypeptide(L)'
;MDGLDLTWIEPESQPATATWVLLLNAYALYFGIAFTVTLLVTPIVRRIAIATGVVDQPDRVRKLHAMPVAYLGGVAVLIGLLAAIGASYVMLDPVTGQYDAVPIAVLVGMLAIGVTGLADDIWKWDPRLKIAGQLVAAAALATQDIGVDLVKGAVMPVASWLLGSDDLVLTISSAVPVVGGLQIDVAYWASTAILAMLVLGACNGANLI
;
A
#
# COMPACT_ATOMS: atom_id res chain seq x y z
N MET A 1 64.80 -12.44 14.95
CA MET A 1 63.45 -12.46 15.55
C MET A 1 62.89 -11.08 15.30
N ASP A 2 62.28 -10.85 14.14
CA ASP A 2 61.49 -9.65 13.89
C ASP A 2 60.24 -10.11 13.14
N GLY A 3 59.10 -9.78 13.75
CA GLY A 3 57.81 -10.41 13.52
C GLY A 3 57.29 -10.23 12.10
N LEU A 4 56.76 -11.32 11.55
CA LEU A 4 55.89 -11.28 10.38
C LEU A 4 54.64 -10.48 10.74
N ASP A 5 54.49 -9.32 10.10
CA ASP A 5 53.32 -8.46 10.20
C ASP A 5 52.14 -9.14 9.49
N LEU A 6 51.47 -10.04 10.22
CA LEU A 6 50.21 -10.66 9.84
C LEU A 6 49.07 -9.81 10.43
N THR A 7 49.02 -8.53 10.04
CA THR A 7 47.85 -7.70 10.26
C THR A 7 46.80 -8.10 9.23
N TRP A 8 45.97 -9.03 9.69
CA TRP A 8 44.68 -9.44 9.17
C TRP A 8 44.06 -8.40 8.22
N ILE A 9 43.94 -8.77 6.94
CA ILE A 9 42.92 -8.22 6.07
C ILE A 9 41.60 -8.55 6.75
N GLU A 10 41.04 -7.58 7.48
CA GLU A 10 39.66 -7.68 7.92
C GLU A 10 38.81 -7.95 6.67
N PRO A 11 37.99 -9.01 6.63
CA PRO A 11 37.04 -9.15 5.54
C PRO A 11 36.12 -7.95 5.69
N GLU A 12 36.27 -6.99 4.77
CA GLU A 12 35.42 -5.82 4.67
C GLU A 12 33.98 -6.32 4.59
N SER A 13 33.28 -6.35 5.72
CA SER A 13 31.84 -6.52 5.74
C SER A 13 31.28 -5.19 5.26
N GLN A 14 31.38 -4.95 3.95
CA GLN A 14 30.63 -3.88 3.32
C GLN A 14 29.18 -4.14 3.70
N PRO A 15 28.50 -3.24 4.44
CA PRO A 15 27.06 -3.31 4.48
C PRO A 15 26.62 -3.25 3.03
N ALA A 16 25.75 -4.17 2.60
CA ALA A 16 25.13 -4.11 1.29
C ALA A 16 24.26 -2.85 1.24
N THR A 17 24.87 -1.68 1.11
CA THR A 17 24.18 -0.44 0.80
C THR A 17 23.79 -0.61 -0.66
N ALA A 18 22.64 -1.24 -0.89
CA ALA A 18 22.02 -1.25 -2.19
C ALA A 18 21.93 0.21 -2.62
N THR A 19 22.77 0.59 -3.58
CA THR A 19 22.67 1.93 -4.16
C THR A 19 21.28 2.07 -4.75
N TRP A 20 20.69 3.27 -4.72
CA TRP A 20 19.36 3.51 -5.27
C TRP A 20 19.18 2.96 -6.69
N VAL A 21 20.26 2.98 -7.48
CA VAL A 21 20.32 2.39 -8.83
C VAL A 21 20.11 0.87 -8.82
N LEU A 22 20.72 0.13 -7.89
CA LEU A 22 20.52 -1.31 -7.77
C LEU A 22 19.07 -1.64 -7.40
N LEU A 23 18.48 -0.88 -6.48
CA LEU A 23 17.07 -1.05 -6.11
C LEU A 23 16.15 -0.75 -7.29
N LEU A 24 16.35 0.38 -7.96
CA LEU A 24 15.57 0.74 -9.14
C LEU A 24 15.67 -0.32 -10.24
N ASN A 25 16.86 -0.86 -10.50
CA ASN A 25 17.06 -1.91 -11.50
C ASN A 25 16.35 -3.21 -11.11
N ALA A 26 16.41 -3.60 -9.84
CA ALA A 26 15.72 -4.80 -9.35
C ALA A 26 14.19 -4.64 -9.43
N TYR A 27 13.66 -3.48 -9.04
CA TYR A 27 12.22 -3.20 -9.12
C TYR A 27 11.71 -2.92 -10.55
N ALA A 28 12.58 -2.53 -11.48
CA ALA A 28 12.22 -2.30 -12.88
C ALA A 28 11.67 -3.56 -13.57
N LEU A 29 12.16 -4.75 -13.21
CA LEU A 29 11.63 -6.01 -13.72
C LEU A 29 10.16 -6.19 -13.32
N TYR A 30 9.84 -6.05 -12.02
CA TYR A 30 8.47 -6.23 -11.53
C TYR A 30 7.52 -5.15 -12.08
N PHE A 31 8.01 -3.92 -12.23
CA PHE A 31 7.28 -2.88 -12.95
C PHE A 31 6.99 -3.28 -14.41
N GLY A 32 7.99 -3.82 -15.12
CA GLY A 32 7.82 -4.32 -16.49
C GLY A 32 6.82 -5.47 -16.58
N ILE A 33 6.79 -6.37 -15.61
CA ILE A 33 5.80 -7.45 -15.50
C ILE A 33 4.40 -6.87 -15.31
N ALA A 34 4.21 -5.99 -14.32
CA ALA A 34 2.92 -5.36 -14.06
C ALA A 34 2.41 -4.61 -15.31
N PHE A 35 3.27 -3.79 -15.92
CA PHE A 35 2.96 -3.03 -17.12
C PHE A 35 2.54 -3.94 -18.29
N THR A 36 3.34 -4.97 -18.58
CA THR A 36 3.07 -5.89 -19.70
C THR A 36 1.78 -6.66 -19.48
N VAL A 37 1.57 -7.20 -18.28
CA VAL A 37 0.34 -7.94 -17.95
C VAL A 37 -0.88 -7.02 -18.04
N THR A 38 -0.83 -5.81 -17.46
CA THR A 38 -1.93 -4.85 -17.57
C THR A 38 -2.22 -4.48 -19.02
N LEU A 39 -1.19 -4.25 -19.84
CA LEU A 39 -1.35 -3.91 -21.27
C LEU A 39 -2.06 -5.03 -22.04
N LEU A 40 -1.71 -6.29 -21.78
CA LEU A 40 -2.31 -7.46 -22.42
C LEU A 40 -3.73 -7.77 -21.92
N VAL A 41 -3.98 -7.56 -20.62
CA VAL A 41 -5.27 -7.84 -19.98
C VAL A 41 -6.31 -6.77 -20.31
N THR A 42 -5.90 -5.51 -20.48
CA THR A 42 -6.78 -4.37 -20.81
C THR A 42 -7.75 -4.65 -21.96
N PRO A 43 -7.32 -5.09 -23.17
CA PRO A 43 -8.24 -5.38 -24.26
C PRO A 43 -9.19 -6.57 -23.96
N ILE A 44 -8.75 -7.55 -23.16
CA ILE A 44 -9.58 -8.69 -22.76
C ILE A 44 -10.71 -8.20 -21.84
N VAL A 45 -10.34 -7.46 -20.80
CA VAL A 45 -11.27 -6.87 -19.84
C VAL A 45 -12.26 -5.93 -20.53
N ARG A 46 -11.81 -5.16 -21.51
CA ARG A 46 -12.70 -4.33 -22.35
C ARG A 46 -13.74 -5.17 -23.11
N ARG A 47 -13.33 -6.29 -23.72
CA ARG A 47 -14.28 -7.18 -24.43
C ARG A 47 -15.30 -7.78 -23.46
N ILE A 48 -14.86 -8.19 -22.27
CA ILE A 48 -15.74 -8.69 -21.22
C ILE A 48 -16.74 -7.61 -20.80
N ALA A 49 -16.28 -6.38 -20.51
CA ALA A 49 -17.14 -5.26 -20.12
C ALA A 49 -18.26 -5.00 -21.14
N ILE A 50 -17.93 -5.01 -22.43
CA ILE A 50 -18.90 -4.82 -23.52
C ILE A 50 -19.87 -6.01 -23.58
N ALA A 51 -19.37 -7.24 -23.47
CA ALA A 51 -20.20 -8.44 -23.53
C ALA A 51 -21.15 -8.58 -22.33
N THR A 52 -20.75 -8.14 -21.14
CA THR A 52 -21.56 -8.18 -19.92
C THR A 52 -22.45 -6.96 -19.74
N GLY A 53 -22.40 -5.98 -20.64
CA GLY A 53 -23.16 -4.73 -20.55
C GLY A 53 -22.68 -3.80 -19.43
N VAL A 54 -21.50 -4.03 -18.85
CA VAL A 54 -20.86 -3.17 -17.84
C VAL A 54 -20.13 -2.03 -18.57
N VAL A 55 -20.91 -1.15 -19.17
CA VAL A 55 -20.43 -0.03 -20.01
C VAL A 55 -21.22 1.22 -19.67
N ASP A 56 -20.55 2.37 -19.58
CA ASP A 56 -21.22 3.67 -19.45
C ASP A 56 -22.00 3.93 -20.75
N GLN A 57 -23.32 3.84 -20.68
CA GLN A 57 -24.16 4.21 -21.81
C GLN A 57 -24.32 5.72 -21.79
N PRO A 58 -23.99 6.45 -22.88
CA PRO A 58 -24.04 7.90 -22.87
C PRO A 58 -25.48 8.39 -22.68
N ASP A 59 -25.75 9.01 -21.53
CA ASP A 59 -26.97 9.79 -21.32
C ASP A 59 -26.94 11.01 -22.26
N ARG A 60 -27.85 10.98 -23.24
CA ARG A 60 -28.00 11.97 -24.33
C ARG A 60 -28.31 13.40 -23.86
N VAL A 61 -28.43 13.63 -22.55
CA VAL A 61 -28.78 14.92 -21.96
C VAL A 61 -27.54 15.73 -21.53
N ARG A 62 -26.36 15.09 -21.35
CA ARG A 62 -25.17 15.81 -20.81
C ARG A 62 -23.78 15.41 -21.34
N LYS A 63 -23.61 14.33 -22.13
CA LYS A 63 -22.28 13.90 -22.62
C LYS A 63 -22.20 13.88 -24.16
N LEU A 64 -21.23 14.61 -24.72
CA LEU A 64 -20.95 14.74 -26.18
C LEU A 64 -20.21 13.53 -26.80
N HIS A 65 -19.96 12.46 -26.04
CA HIS A 65 -19.20 11.29 -26.52
C HIS A 65 -20.14 10.18 -27.00
N ALA A 66 -19.92 9.69 -28.23
CA ALA A 66 -20.80 8.74 -28.91
C ALA A 66 -20.51 7.26 -28.63
N MET A 67 -19.41 6.93 -27.91
CA MET A 67 -19.00 5.54 -27.70
C MET A 67 -18.97 5.15 -26.21
N PRO A 68 -19.44 3.94 -25.86
CA PRO A 68 -19.43 3.44 -24.49
C PRO A 68 -18.00 3.24 -23.97
N VAL A 69 -17.75 3.70 -22.74
CA VAL A 69 -16.46 3.56 -22.05
C VAL A 69 -16.56 2.39 -21.06
N ALA A 70 -15.57 1.50 -21.07
CA ALA A 70 -15.53 0.34 -20.19
C ALA A 70 -15.01 0.73 -18.80
N TYR A 71 -15.79 0.43 -17.75
CA TYR A 71 -15.45 0.76 -16.36
C TYR A 71 -14.37 -0.14 -15.72
N LEU A 72 -13.99 -1.23 -16.39
CA LEU A 72 -13.15 -2.27 -15.78
C LEU A 72 -11.63 -2.05 -15.93
N GLY A 73 -11.18 -0.83 -16.26
CA GLY A 73 -9.74 -0.53 -16.42
C GLY A 73 -8.93 -0.81 -15.14
N GLY A 74 -9.48 -0.49 -13.97
CA GLY A 74 -8.84 -0.76 -12.68
C GLY A 74 -8.61 -2.25 -12.41
N VAL A 75 -9.48 -3.13 -12.92
CA VAL A 75 -9.31 -4.59 -12.79
C VAL A 75 -8.08 -5.07 -13.55
N ALA A 76 -7.81 -4.51 -14.74
CA ALA A 76 -6.61 -4.86 -15.51
C ALA A 76 -5.32 -4.42 -14.80
N VAL A 77 -5.35 -3.27 -14.11
CA VAL A 77 -4.24 -2.79 -13.28
C VAL A 77 -4.04 -3.71 -12.07
N LEU A 78 -5.11 -4.06 -11.35
CA LEU A 78 -5.05 -4.96 -10.20
C LEU A 78 -4.49 -6.33 -10.57
N ILE A 79 -4.89 -6.91 -11.71
CA ILE A 79 -4.35 -8.18 -12.20
C ILE A 79 -2.85 -8.06 -12.51
N GLY A 80 -2.42 -6.97 -13.16
CA GLY A 80 -1.00 -6.75 -13.42
C GLY A 80 -0.18 -6.63 -12.14
N LEU A 81 -0.70 -5.92 -11.14
CA LEU A 81 -0.06 -5.76 -9.84
C LEU A 81 0.04 -7.10 -9.09
N LEU A 82 -1.04 -7.89 -9.06
CA LEU A 82 -1.03 -9.23 -8.48
C LEU A 82 -0.06 -10.17 -9.20
N ALA A 83 0.08 -10.05 -10.52
CA ALA A 83 1.04 -10.84 -11.28
C ALA A 83 2.49 -10.47 -10.93
N ALA A 84 2.80 -9.17 -10.77
CA ALA A 84 4.13 -8.72 -10.34
C ALA A 84 4.45 -9.16 -8.91
N ILE A 85 3.48 -9.10 -7.99
CA ILE A 85 3.64 -9.61 -6.63
C ILE A 85 3.82 -11.14 -6.63
N GLY A 86 3.01 -11.87 -7.41
CA GLY A 86 3.18 -13.30 -7.58
C GLY A 86 4.57 -13.66 -8.14
N ALA A 87 5.07 -12.86 -9.10
CA ALA A 87 6.42 -13.01 -9.62
C ALA A 87 7.49 -12.76 -8.55
N SER A 88 7.31 -11.79 -7.65
CA SER A 88 8.27 -11.54 -6.57
C SER A 88 8.36 -12.70 -5.58
N TYR A 89 7.31 -13.49 -5.41
CA TYR A 89 7.33 -14.71 -4.59
C TYR A 89 8.05 -15.90 -5.23
N VAL A 90 8.13 -15.93 -6.56
CA VAL A 90 8.70 -17.07 -7.32
C VAL A 90 10.12 -16.77 -7.80
N MET A 91 10.36 -15.54 -8.22
CA MET A 91 11.65 -15.07 -8.69
C MET A 91 12.51 -14.71 -7.48
N LEU A 92 13.36 -15.64 -7.04
CA LEU A 92 14.40 -15.40 -6.04
C LEU A 92 15.51 -14.55 -6.65
N ASP A 93 15.28 -13.24 -6.77
CA ASP A 93 16.33 -12.28 -7.11
C ASP A 93 17.20 -12.02 -5.85
N PRO A 94 18.53 -12.16 -5.92
CA PRO A 94 19.42 -11.94 -4.79
C PRO A 94 19.33 -10.55 -4.15
N VAL A 95 18.90 -9.53 -4.91
CA VAL A 95 18.75 -8.16 -4.44
C VAL A 95 17.41 -7.96 -3.75
N THR A 96 16.31 -8.43 -4.34
CA THR A 96 14.98 -8.27 -3.73
C THR A 96 14.68 -9.31 -2.65
N GLY A 97 15.32 -10.47 -2.69
CA GLY A 97 15.20 -11.52 -1.67
C GLY A 97 15.82 -11.16 -0.33
N GLN A 98 16.52 -10.02 -0.23
CA GLN A 98 16.96 -9.43 1.04
C GLN A 98 15.84 -8.63 1.73
N TYR A 99 14.78 -8.29 1.01
CA TYR A 99 13.64 -7.54 1.53
C TYR A 99 12.48 -8.48 1.84
N ASP A 100 11.67 -8.10 2.83
CA ASP A 100 10.49 -8.87 3.21
C ASP A 100 9.49 -8.94 2.07
N ALA A 101 8.89 -10.12 1.93
CA ALA A 101 7.78 -10.34 1.02
C ALA A 101 6.61 -9.40 1.33
N VAL A 102 5.81 -9.09 0.29
CA VAL A 102 4.64 -8.20 0.40
C VAL A 102 3.68 -8.73 1.48
N PRO A 103 3.48 -8.01 2.60
CA PRO A 103 2.71 -8.55 3.71
C PRO A 103 1.26 -8.85 3.34
N ILE A 104 0.68 -9.85 3.99
CA ILE A 104 -0.70 -10.29 3.73
C ILE A 104 -1.69 -9.13 3.99
N ALA A 105 -1.44 -8.28 5.00
CA ALA A 105 -2.23 -7.09 5.26
C ALA A 105 -2.35 -6.17 4.04
N VAL A 106 -1.27 -5.98 3.29
CA VAL A 106 -1.23 -5.14 2.08
C VAL A 106 -2.04 -5.78 0.97
N LEU A 107 -1.92 -7.10 0.77
CA LEU A 107 -2.71 -7.85 -0.21
C LEU A 107 -4.21 -7.78 0.09
N VAL A 108 -4.58 -7.97 1.36
CA VAL A 108 -5.99 -7.88 1.79
C VAL A 108 -6.52 -6.46 1.61
N GLY A 109 -5.76 -5.43 2.00
CA GLY A 109 -6.15 -4.04 1.82
C GLY A 109 -6.33 -3.66 0.35
N MET A 110 -5.40 -4.06 -0.51
CA MET A 110 -5.46 -3.85 -1.96
C MET A 110 -6.69 -4.52 -2.58
N LEU A 111 -6.94 -5.79 -2.24
CA LEU A 111 -8.11 -6.52 -2.73
C LEU A 111 -9.41 -5.92 -2.20
N ALA A 112 -9.45 -5.51 -0.93
CA ALA A 112 -10.63 -4.87 -0.34
C ALA A 112 -10.99 -3.57 -1.07
N ILE A 113 -10.01 -2.68 -1.33
CA ILE A 113 -10.24 -1.45 -2.11
C ILE A 113 -10.63 -1.78 -3.54
N GLY A 114 -9.91 -2.69 -4.20
CA GLY A 114 -10.17 -3.07 -5.58
C GLY A 114 -11.57 -3.64 -5.78
N VAL A 115 -11.99 -4.57 -4.91
CA VAL A 115 -13.34 -5.16 -4.93
C VAL A 115 -14.40 -4.12 -4.58
N THR A 116 -14.17 -3.27 -3.58
CA THR A 116 -15.12 -2.22 -3.20
C THR A 116 -15.31 -1.20 -4.33
N GLY A 117 -14.24 -0.79 -5.00
CA GLY A 117 -14.30 0.10 -6.16
C GLY A 117 -15.05 -0.54 -7.34
N LEU A 118 -14.71 -1.79 -7.66
CA LEU A 118 -15.39 -2.55 -8.71
C LEU A 118 -16.89 -2.77 -8.42
N ALA A 119 -17.23 -3.09 -7.17
CA ALA A 119 -18.59 -3.28 -6.71
C ALA A 119 -19.40 -1.98 -6.80
N ASP A 120 -18.80 -0.85 -6.43
CA ASP A 120 -19.40 0.48 -6.56
C ASP A 120 -19.70 0.82 -8.03
N ASP A 121 -18.76 0.55 -8.94
CA ASP A 121 -18.93 0.81 -10.38
C ASP A 121 -20.05 -0.04 -11.01
N ILE A 122 -20.20 -1.30 -10.59
CA ILE A 122 -21.17 -2.23 -11.18
C ILE A 122 -22.57 -2.08 -10.54
N TRP A 123 -22.62 -2.00 -9.22
CA TRP A 123 -23.88 -2.09 -8.46
C TRP A 123 -24.37 -0.77 -7.89
N LYS A 124 -23.61 0.33 -8.02
CA LYS A 124 -23.95 1.65 -7.47
C LYS A 124 -24.33 1.53 -5.98
N TRP A 125 -23.41 0.97 -5.19
CA TRP A 125 -23.63 0.71 -3.78
C TRP A 125 -24.00 1.97 -3.00
N ASP A 126 -24.76 1.78 -1.92
CA ASP A 126 -24.97 2.86 -0.96
C ASP A 126 -23.62 3.35 -0.43
N PRO A 127 -23.43 4.68 -0.24
CA PRO A 127 -22.16 5.24 0.23
C PRO A 127 -21.65 4.60 1.53
N ARG A 128 -22.57 4.10 2.38
CA ARG A 128 -22.24 3.40 3.62
C ARG A 128 -21.48 2.08 3.39
N LEU A 129 -21.86 1.31 2.38
CA LEU A 129 -21.20 0.05 2.03
C LEU A 129 -19.81 0.31 1.45
N LYS A 130 -19.68 1.37 0.63
CA LYS A 130 -18.40 1.83 0.10
C LYS A 130 -17.42 2.23 1.22
N ILE A 131 -17.89 3.02 2.18
CA ILE A 131 -17.09 3.41 3.36
C ILE A 131 -16.71 2.17 4.19
N ALA A 132 -17.63 1.23 4.39
CA ALA A 132 -17.33 0.00 5.12
C ALA A 132 -16.19 -0.80 4.47
N GLY A 133 -16.21 -0.98 3.14
CA GLY A 133 -15.13 -1.66 2.42
C GLY A 133 -13.78 -0.93 2.51
N GLN A 134 -13.79 0.40 2.44
CA GLN A 134 -12.58 1.22 2.63
C GLN A 134 -12.03 1.12 4.07
N LEU A 135 -12.91 1.07 5.07
CA LEU A 135 -12.50 0.86 6.47
C LEU A 135 -11.94 -0.54 6.72
N VAL A 136 -12.46 -1.58 6.05
CA VAL A 136 -11.86 -2.93 6.09
C VAL A 136 -10.42 -2.90 5.54
N ALA A 137 -10.17 -2.16 4.47
CA ALA A 137 -8.82 -2.01 3.93
C ALA A 137 -7.87 -1.27 4.89
N ALA A 138 -8.34 -0.17 5.50
CA ALA A 138 -7.56 0.56 6.51
C ALA A 138 -7.27 -0.32 7.74
N ALA A 139 -8.26 -1.09 8.20
CA ALA A 139 -8.10 -2.01 9.30
C ALA A 139 -7.09 -3.12 8.98
N ALA A 140 -7.14 -3.69 7.75
CA ALA A 140 -6.16 -4.68 7.31
C ALA A 140 -4.72 -4.13 7.41
N LEU A 141 -4.48 -2.91 6.90
CA LEU A 141 -3.18 -2.24 6.99
C LEU A 141 -2.74 -1.94 8.43
N ALA A 142 -3.68 -1.75 9.35
CA ALA A 142 -3.40 -1.53 10.77
C ALA A 142 -3.06 -2.83 11.53
N THR A 143 -3.51 -4.01 11.08
CA THR A 143 -3.31 -5.27 11.84
C THR A 143 -1.85 -5.70 12.01
N GLN A 144 -0.98 -5.31 11.08
CA GLN A 144 0.45 -5.63 11.09
C GLN A 144 1.30 -4.36 11.28
N ASP A 145 0.69 -3.26 11.73
CA ASP A 145 1.30 -1.95 11.93
C ASP A 145 1.94 -1.30 10.69
N ILE A 146 2.03 -1.98 9.54
CA ILE A 146 2.64 -1.46 8.30
C ILE A 146 2.05 -0.11 7.89
N GLY A 147 0.72 0.01 7.89
CA GLY A 147 0.07 1.27 7.55
C GLY A 147 0.24 2.33 8.63
N VAL A 148 0.26 1.91 9.89
CA VAL A 148 0.39 2.81 11.05
C VAL A 148 1.80 3.37 11.13
N ASP A 149 2.82 2.55 10.95
CA ASP A 149 4.24 2.91 10.94
C ASP A 149 4.58 3.82 9.76
N LEU A 150 4.01 3.56 8.57
CA LEU A 150 4.17 4.45 7.43
C LEU A 150 3.62 5.85 7.74
N VAL A 151 2.41 5.92 8.29
CA VAL A 151 1.80 7.20 8.66
C VAL A 151 2.55 7.85 9.81
N LYS A 152 2.95 7.09 10.83
CA LYS A 152 3.74 7.55 11.98
C LYS A 152 5.08 8.12 11.51
N GLY A 153 5.75 7.49 10.56
CA GLY A 153 6.99 7.98 9.95
C GLY A 153 6.84 9.33 9.23
N ALA A 154 5.67 9.62 8.67
CA ALA A 154 5.36 10.92 8.08
C ALA A 154 4.89 11.96 9.12
N VAL A 155 4.16 11.53 10.15
CA VAL A 155 3.55 12.41 11.15
C VAL A 155 4.55 12.82 12.23
N MET A 156 5.40 11.91 12.72
CA MET A 156 6.30 12.17 13.84
C MET A 156 7.30 13.30 13.59
N PRO A 157 7.92 13.46 12.41
CA PRO A 157 8.82 14.59 12.15
C PRO A 157 8.10 15.95 12.22
N VAL A 158 6.83 15.98 11.80
CA VAL A 158 5.99 17.19 11.89
C VAL A 158 5.56 17.43 13.33
N ALA A 159 5.19 16.36 14.04
CA ALA A 159 4.80 16.44 15.44
C ALA A 159 5.97 16.87 16.35
N SER A 160 7.18 16.37 16.12
CA SER A 160 8.37 16.79 16.86
C SER A 160 8.72 18.25 16.58
N TRP A 161 8.61 18.70 15.33
CA TRP A 161 8.80 20.11 14.99
C TRP A 161 7.77 21.03 15.66
N LEU A 162 6.50 20.62 15.73
CA LEU A 162 5.41 21.43 16.29
C LEU A 162 5.33 21.40 17.83
N LEU A 163 5.51 20.22 18.42
CA LEU A 163 5.26 19.96 19.84
C LEU A 163 6.56 19.87 20.65
N GLY A 164 7.72 19.81 19.99
CA GLY A 164 9.03 19.71 20.65
C GLY A 164 9.27 18.36 21.34
N SER A 165 8.52 17.32 20.96
CA SER A 165 8.57 15.99 21.56
C SER A 165 8.82 14.92 20.50
N ASP A 166 9.86 14.10 20.70
CA ASP A 166 10.19 12.98 19.81
C ASP A 166 9.38 11.71 20.12
N ASP A 167 8.73 11.67 21.29
CA ASP A 167 7.85 10.58 21.71
C ASP A 167 6.53 11.13 22.25
N LEU A 168 5.42 10.59 21.74
CA LEU A 168 4.05 11.01 22.09
C LEU A 168 3.37 9.91 22.91
N VAL A 169 4.05 9.43 23.95
CA VAL A 169 3.52 8.42 24.87
C VAL A 169 3.10 9.08 26.18
N LEU A 170 1.82 8.96 26.51
CA LEU A 170 1.29 9.38 27.80
C LEU A 170 1.46 8.24 28.81
N THR A 171 2.29 8.46 29.83
CA THR A 171 2.50 7.49 30.92
C THR A 171 1.72 7.90 32.15
N ILE A 172 0.68 7.15 32.50
CA ILE A 172 -0.08 7.29 33.74
C ILE A 172 0.49 6.31 34.75
N SER A 173 1.27 6.79 35.71
CA SER A 173 1.90 5.95 36.73
C SER A 173 0.92 5.64 37.87
N SER A 174 0.82 4.37 38.28
CA SER A 174 0.06 4.00 39.48
C SER A 174 0.93 4.10 40.74
N ALA A 175 0.40 4.70 41.81
CA ALA A 175 1.07 4.72 43.11
C ALA A 175 1.12 3.33 43.79
N VAL A 176 0.33 2.36 43.30
CA VAL A 176 0.31 0.98 43.78
C VAL A 176 1.33 0.15 42.98
N PRO A 177 2.40 -0.39 43.59
CA PRO A 177 3.48 -1.08 42.86
C PRO A 177 3.05 -2.29 42.03
N VAL A 178 1.94 -2.93 42.41
CA VAL A 178 1.41 -4.14 41.76
C VAL A 178 0.56 -3.82 40.52
N VAL A 179 0.00 -2.61 40.42
CA VAL A 179 -0.97 -2.27 39.35
C VAL A 179 -0.28 -1.87 38.05
N GLY A 180 0.99 -1.46 38.09
CA GLY A 180 1.72 -1.00 36.91
C GLY A 180 1.19 0.33 36.37
N GLY A 181 2.04 1.09 35.67
CA GLY A 181 1.60 2.27 34.93
C GLY A 181 0.92 1.90 33.62
N LEU A 182 -0.01 2.74 33.14
CA LEU A 182 -0.59 2.65 31.81
C LEU A 182 0.17 3.57 30.85
N GLN A 183 0.65 3.01 29.74
CA GLN A 183 1.24 3.78 28.64
C GLN A 183 0.27 3.84 27.47
N ILE A 184 -0.09 5.04 27.06
CA ILE A 184 -0.94 5.29 25.89
C ILE A 184 -0.06 5.93 24.81
N ASP A 185 0.22 5.18 23.74
CA ASP A 185 0.91 5.72 22.56
C ASP A 185 -0.07 6.56 21.74
N VAL A 186 -0.03 7.88 21.94
CA VAL A 186 -0.89 8.83 21.24
C VAL A 186 -0.52 8.88 19.75
N ALA A 187 0.77 8.72 19.41
CA ALA A 187 1.20 8.69 18.02
C ALA A 187 0.62 7.49 17.27
N TYR A 188 0.55 6.32 17.91
CA TYR A 188 -0.06 5.12 17.34
C TYR A 188 -1.56 5.34 17.03
N TRP A 189 -2.32 5.81 18.01
CA TRP A 189 -3.77 6.04 17.83
C TRP A 189 -4.06 7.15 16.81
N ALA A 190 -3.29 8.23 16.84
CA ALA A 190 -3.40 9.32 15.86
C ALA A 190 -3.07 8.82 14.44
N SER A 191 -1.98 8.06 14.28
CA SER A 191 -1.56 7.52 12.98
C SER A 191 -2.58 6.51 12.43
N THR A 192 -3.19 5.70 13.29
CA THR A 192 -4.28 4.79 12.90
C THR A 192 -5.51 5.55 12.40
N ALA A 193 -5.90 6.64 13.09
CA ALA A 193 -7.01 7.48 12.66
C ALA A 193 -6.71 8.20 11.33
N ILE A 194 -5.49 8.72 11.17
CA ILE A 194 -5.02 9.36 9.94
C ILE A 194 -4.97 8.35 8.79
N LEU A 195 -4.51 7.12 9.02
CA LEU A 195 -4.53 6.03 8.03
C LEU A 195 -5.95 5.79 7.51
N ALA A 196 -6.93 5.66 8.41
CA ALA A 196 -8.32 5.48 8.01
C ALA A 196 -8.83 6.69 7.19
N MET A 197 -8.53 7.92 7.62
CA MET A 197 -8.91 9.12 6.87
C MET A 197 -8.23 9.21 5.51
N LEU A 198 -6.96 8.81 5.39
CA LEU A 198 -6.22 8.80 4.14
C LEU A 198 -6.81 7.80 3.17
N VAL A 199 -7.13 6.58 3.61
CA VAL A 199 -7.78 5.57 2.76
C VAL A 199 -9.14 6.05 2.27
N LEU A 200 -9.98 6.58 3.17
CA LEU A 200 -11.29 7.16 2.80
C LEU A 200 -11.13 8.35 1.84
N GLY A 201 -10.20 9.25 2.12
CA GLY A 201 -9.93 10.45 1.32
C GLY A 201 -9.39 10.11 -0.07
N ALA A 202 -8.42 9.21 -0.16
CA ALA A 202 -7.84 8.77 -1.44
C ALA A 202 -8.86 8.08 -2.33
N CYS A 203 -9.70 7.22 -1.75
CA CYS A 203 -10.69 6.47 -2.53
C CYS A 203 -11.89 7.34 -2.96
N ASN A 204 -12.29 8.32 -2.16
CA ASN A 204 -13.43 9.19 -2.49
C ASN A 204 -13.03 10.46 -3.24
N GLY A 205 -11.77 10.93 -3.09
CA GLY A 205 -11.23 12.05 -3.85
C GLY A 205 -11.21 11.80 -5.36
N ALA A 206 -11.06 10.54 -5.78
CA ALA A 206 -11.14 10.13 -7.18
C ALA A 206 -12.57 10.24 -7.77
N ASN A 207 -13.60 10.39 -6.94
CA ASN A 207 -15.01 10.46 -7.36
C ASN A 207 -15.57 11.91 -7.35
N LEU A 208 -14.74 12.91 -7.03
CA LEU A 208 -15.09 14.33 -6.99
C LEU A 208 -14.68 15.12 -8.25
N ILE A 209 -14.15 14.44 -9.25
CA ILE A 209 -13.77 14.95 -10.58
C ILE A 209 -14.68 14.35 -11.64
#